data_AF-A0A919Q822-F1
#
_entry.id   AF-A0A919Q822-F1
#
_cell.length_a   1.000
_cell.length_b   1.000
_cell.length_c   1.000
_cell.angle_alpha   90.00
_cell.angle_beta   90.00
_cell.angle_gamma   90.00
#
_symmetry.space_group_name_H-M   'P 1'
#
loop_
_entity.id
_entity.type
_entity.pdbx_description
1 polymer ?
#
loop_
_entity_poly.entity_id
_entity_poly.type
_entity_poly.pdbx_seq_one_letter_code
_entity_poly.pdbx_strand_id
1 'polypeptide(L)' 'MPNRLSAPRTRELLRKALLERAIGAVYRPRTERESHYFLARVSEQFDALIHIDETHAIEPLDGETSPARLPRS' A
#
# COMPACT_ATOMS: atom_id res chain seq x y z
N MET A 1 1.55 -20.34 13.50
CA MET A 1 2.91 -20.74 13.05
C MET A 1 3.37 -19.71 12.03
N PRO A 2 4.37 -18.85 12.30
CA PRO A 2 4.85 -17.94 11.26
C PRO A 2 5.65 -18.74 10.23
N ASN A 3 5.15 -18.71 9.00
CA ASN A 3 5.75 -19.33 7.83
C ASN A 3 7.06 -18.57 7.50
N ARG A 4 8.20 -19.05 8.01
CA ARG A 4 9.52 -18.60 7.55
C ARG A 4 9.70 -19.06 6.10
N LEU A 5 9.27 -18.25 5.15
CA LEU A 5 9.75 -18.34 3.78
C LEU A 5 11.28 -18.29 3.84
N SER A 6 11.95 -19.37 3.42
CA SER A 6 13.42 -19.40 3.40
C SER A 6 13.94 -18.28 2.50
N ALA A 7 15.05 -17.63 2.90
CA ALA A 7 15.61 -16.46 2.22
C ALA A 7 15.78 -16.59 0.67
N PRO A 8 16.13 -17.77 0.11
CA PRO A 8 16.20 -17.95 -1.34
C PRO A 8 14.85 -17.78 -2.05
N ARG A 9 13.74 -18.21 -1.42
CA ARG A 9 12.39 -18.12 -1.98
C ARG A 9 11.91 -16.68 -2.03
N THR A 10 12.23 -15.89 -1.00
CA THR A 10 11.86 -14.48 -0.92
C THR A 10 12.47 -13.66 -2.06
N ARG A 11 13.76 -13.86 -2.35
CA ARG A 11 14.45 -13.13 -3.44
C ARG A 11 13.84 -13.42 -4.81
N GLU A 12 13.46 -14.67 -5.08
CA GLU A 12 12.82 -15.03 -6.35
C GLU A 12 11.42 -14.43 -6.48
N LEU A 13 10.65 -14.43 -5.38
CA LEU A 13 9.30 -13.86 -5.35
C LEU A 13 9.32 -12.34 -5.59
N LEU A 14 10.25 -11.62 -4.96
CA LEU A 14 10.35 -10.15 -5.08
C LEU A 14 10.81 -9.67 -6.47
N ARG A 15 11.39 -10.56 -7.29
CA ARG A 15 11.78 -10.28 -8.68
C ARG A 15 10.65 -10.48 -9.69
N LYS A 16 9.58 -11.19 -9.30
CA LYS A 16 8.40 -11.38 -10.15
C LYS A 16 7.56 -10.10 -10.11
N ALA A 17 6.84 -9.84 -11.20
CA ALA A 17 5.84 -8.79 -11.20
C ALA A 17 4.70 -9.20 -10.28
N LEU A 18 4.47 -8.42 -9.23
CA LEU A 18 3.41 -8.59 -8.25
C LEU A 18 2.49 -7.38 -8.30
N LEU A 19 1.24 -7.54 -7.86
CA LEU A 19 0.34 -6.40 -7.71
C LEU A 19 0.76 -5.58 -6.49
N GLU A 20 1.18 -4.34 -6.73
CA GLU A 20 1.44 -3.32 -5.73
C GLU A 20 0.26 -2.37 -5.65
N ARG A 21 -0.15 -2.00 -4.43
CA ARG A 21 -1.14 -0.97 -4.18
C ARG A 21 -0.44 0.31 -3.74
N ALA A 22 -0.50 1.36 -4.54
CA ALA A 22 0.02 2.68 -4.19
C ALA A 22 -0.94 3.36 -3.20
N ILE A 23 -0.43 3.76 -2.03
CA ILE A 23 -1.16 4.51 -0.99
C ILE A 23 -0.60 5.93 -0.94
N GLY A 24 -1.46 6.94 -0.77
CA GLY A 24 -1.09 8.37 -0.83
C GLY A 24 -1.71 9.14 -1.99
N ALA A 25 -2.43 8.46 -2.89
CA ALA A 25 -3.28 9.07 -3.90
C ALA A 25 -4.70 9.36 -3.35
N VAL A 26 -5.47 10.16 -4.07
CA VAL A 26 -6.87 10.45 -3.73
C VAL A 26 -7.70 9.17 -3.77
N TYR A 27 -8.15 8.70 -2.61
CA TYR A 27 -8.91 7.46 -2.49
C TYR A 27 -10.31 7.56 -3.09
N ARG A 28 -10.60 6.71 -4.06
CA ARG A 28 -11.94 6.55 -4.67
C ARG A 28 -12.29 5.05 -4.71
N PRO A 29 -13.20 4.57 -3.85
CA PRO A 29 -13.48 3.12 -3.72
C PRO A 29 -13.86 2.45 -5.04
N ARG A 30 -14.67 3.13 -5.87
CA ARG A 30 -15.19 2.58 -7.12
C ARG A 30 -14.10 2.30 -8.16
N THR A 31 -13.00 3.04 -8.12
CA THR A 31 -11.90 2.95 -9.09
C THR A 31 -10.61 2.42 -8.47
N GLU A 32 -10.64 1.98 -7.21
CA GLU A 32 -9.45 1.65 -6.43
C GLU A 32 -8.55 0.65 -7.15
N ARG A 33 -9.13 -0.45 -7.67
CA ARG A 33 -8.38 -1.50 -8.35
C ARG A 33 -7.70 -1.02 -9.65
N GLU A 34 -8.30 -0.08 -10.35
CA GLU A 34 -7.76 0.44 -11.62
C GLU A 34 -6.77 1.59 -11.41
N SER A 35 -6.99 2.41 -10.37
CA SER A 35 -6.23 3.64 -10.13
C SER A 35 -5.09 3.51 -9.13
N HIS A 36 -5.12 2.47 -8.27
CA HIS A 36 -4.14 2.31 -7.20
C HIS A 36 -3.35 1.01 -7.29
N TYR A 37 -3.74 0.04 -8.13
CA TYR A 37 -3.01 -1.22 -8.28
C TYR A 37 -2.21 -1.26 -9.58
N PHE A 38 -0.94 -1.63 -9.47
CA PHE A 38 -0.01 -1.72 -10.60
C PHE A 38 0.82 -3.00 -10.51
N LEU A 39 1.30 -3.49 -11.64
CA LEU A 39 2.31 -4.54 -11.63
C LEU A 39 3.67 -3.92 -11.31
N ALA A 40 4.29 -4.35 -10.23
CA ALA A 40 5.59 -3.88 -9.78
C ALA A 40 6.54 -5.06 -9.56
N ARG A 41 7.80 -4.85 -9.94
CA ARG A 41 8.91 -5.75 -9.58
C ARG A 41 9.61 -5.11 -8.39
N VAL A 42 9.16 -5.45 -7.18
CA VAL A 42 9.49 -4.70 -5.96
C VAL A 42 11.00 -4.60 -5.74
N SER A 43 11.77 -5.63 -6.10
CA SER A 43 13.23 -5.62 -6.00
C SER A 43 13.95 -4.64 -6.94
N GLU A 44 13.26 -4.13 -7.96
CA GLU A 44 13.79 -3.13 -8.91
C GLU A 44 13.38 -1.70 -8.52
N GLN A 45 12.38 -1.54 -7.65
CA GLN A 45 11.83 -0.24 -7.25
C GLN A 45 12.37 0.26 -5.91
N PHE A 46 12.76 -0.65 -5.01
CA PHE A 46 13.19 -0.30 -3.66
C PHE A 46 14.46 -1.05 -3.25
N ASP A 47 15.36 -0.36 -2.53
CA ASP A 47 16.58 -0.97 -1.98
C ASP A 47 16.30 -1.82 -0.73
N ALA A 48 15.21 -1.53 -0.02
CA ALA A 48 14.80 -2.24 1.19
C ALA A 48 13.27 -2.27 1.34
N LEU A 49 12.78 -3.30 2.03
CA LEU A 49 11.35 -3.48 2.34
C LEU A 49 11.17 -3.80 3.82
N ILE A 50 10.18 -3.15 4.42
CA ILE A 50 9.72 -3.44 5.78
C ILE A 50 8.32 -4.03 5.67
N HIS A 51 8.13 -5.22 6.24
CA HIS A 51 6.82 -5.84 6.30
C HIS A 51 6.15 -5.49 7.62
N ILE A 52 4.92 -4.97 7.54
CA ILE A 52 4.06 -4.72 8.68
C ILE A 52 2.76 -5.45 8.38
N ASP A 53 2.47 -6.50 9.16
CA ASP A 53 1.32 -7.39 8.92
C ASP A 53 -0.01 -6.64 9.07
N GLU A 54 -0.10 -5.75 10.06
CA GLU A 54 -1.30 -4.99 10.38
C GLU A 54 -0.97 -3.51 10.61
N THR A 55 -1.76 -2.63 10.00
CA THR A 55 -1.69 -1.18 10.20
C THR A 55 -3.05 -0.66 10.62
N HIS A 56 -3.05 0.47 11.32
CA HIS A 56 -4.28 1.19 11.70
C HIS A 56 -4.23 2.61 11.14
N ALA A 57 -5.40 3.24 11.06
CA ALA A 57 -5.48 4.64 10.65
C ALA A 57 -4.75 5.53 11.67
N ILE A 58 -3.98 6.50 11.18
CA ILE A 58 -3.34 7.49 12.04
C ILE A 58 -4.38 8.43 12.65
N GLU A 59 -4.13 8.87 13.87
CA GLU A 59 -4.88 9.96 14.49
C GLU A 59 -4.30 11.31 14.03
N PRO A 60 -5.11 12.26 13.55
CA PRO A 60 -4.64 13.61 13.22
C PRO A 60 -4.04 14.30 14.45
N LEU A 61 -2.89 14.97 14.27
CA LEU A 61 -2.15 15.60 15.37
C LEU A 61 -2.88 16.80 15.98
N ASP A 62 -3.63 17.54 15.17
CA ASP A 62 -4.48 18.65 15.58
C ASP A 62 -5.84 18.46 14.88
N GLY A 63 -6.96 18.76 15.57
CA GLY A 63 -8.34 18.39 15.21
C GLY A 63 -8.93 18.87 13.85
N GLU A 64 -8.11 19.21 12.85
CA GLU A 64 -8.54 19.43 11.48
C GLU A 64 -8.78 18.09 10.75
N THR A 65 -9.79 17.35 11.21
CA THR A 65 -10.56 16.49 10.31
C THR A 65 -11.78 17.28 9.86
N SER A 66 -11.58 18.26 8.98
CA SER A 66 -12.67 18.69 8.13
C SER A 66 -12.53 17.91 6.82
N PRO A 67 -13.16 16.72 6.69
CA PRO A 67 -13.29 16.15 5.36
C PRO A 67 -14.10 17.16 4.58
N ALA A 68 -13.54 17.63 3.45
CA ALA A 68 -14.14 18.58 2.54
C ALA A 68 -15.67 18.62 2.68
N ARG A 69 -16.18 19.69 3.31
CA ARG A 69 -17.60 19.99 3.34
C ARG A 69 -17.96 20.26 1.88
N LEU A 70 -18.34 19.22 1.15
CA LEU A 70 -18.99 19.37 -0.15
C LEU A 70 -20.17 20.31 0.09
N PRO A 71 -20.23 21.48 -0.57
CA PRO A 71 -21.36 22.38 -0.41
C PRO A 71 -22.61 21.59 -0.78
N ARG A 72 -23.56 21.49 0.17
CA ARG A 72 -24.91 21.08 -0.18
C ARG A 72 -25.49 22.22 -1.01
N SER A 73 -26.01 21.85 -2.17
CA SER A 73 -26.81 22.62 -3.11
C SER A 73 -27.60 23.77 -2.49
#